data_AF-A0A6M3L0F9-F1
#
_entry.id   AF-A0A6M3L0F9-F1
#
_cell.length_a   1.000
_cell.length_b   1.000
_cell.length_c   1.000
_cell.angle_alpha   90.00
_cell.angle_beta   90.00
_cell.angle_gamma   90.00
#
_symmetry.space_group_name_H-M   'P 1'
#
loop_
_entity.id
_entity.type
_entity.pdbx_description
1 polymer ?
#
loop_
_entity_poly.entity_id
_entity_poly.type
_entity_poly.pdbx_seq_one_letter_code
_entity_poly.pdbx_strand_id
1 'polypeptide(L)'
;MFASDWKLATLDYDRSATEFTGDDVDRFTDLVDLGDNYEYITVFIPALSASGTVAPWVQRDGLIATVPVVVHILDDDATGSFAHATSSGAGSVVVTFKIGGCRYLRIYVAADQTANRLFYLRGFNRVAYGT
;
A
#
# COMPACT_ATOMS: atom_id res chain seq x y z
N MET A 1 -16.00 12.59 -1.77
CA MET A 1 -16.28 11.22 -1.27
C MET A 1 -15.84 10.26 -2.37
N PHE A 2 -14.90 9.35 -2.08
CA PHE A 2 -14.49 8.34 -3.07
C PHE A 2 -15.64 7.36 -3.32
N ALA A 3 -15.69 6.78 -4.52
CA ALA A 3 -16.65 5.72 -4.85
C ALA A 3 -16.46 4.50 -3.93
N SER A 4 -17.49 3.66 -3.79
CA SER A 4 -17.54 2.53 -2.83
C SER A 4 -16.48 1.44 -3.02
N ASP A 5 -15.75 1.49 -4.12
CA ASP A 5 -14.69 0.56 -4.50
C ASP A 5 -13.31 0.97 -4.00
N TRP A 6 -13.17 2.17 -3.42
CA TRP A 6 -11.94 2.57 -2.73
C TRP A 6 -11.89 2.01 -1.31
N LYS A 7 -10.75 1.40 -0.95
CA LYS A 7 -10.43 0.93 0.38
C LYS A 7 -9.60 1.97 1.13
N LEU A 8 -9.78 2.05 2.44
CA LEU A 8 -8.99 2.92 3.31
C LEU A 8 -7.84 2.12 3.92
N ALA A 9 -6.63 2.67 3.90
CA ALA A 9 -5.49 2.19 4.67
C ALA A 9 -5.04 3.30 5.63
N THR A 10 -4.84 2.96 6.90
CA THR A 10 -4.39 3.92 7.92
C THR A 10 -2.96 3.57 8.32
N LEU A 11 -2.07 4.56 8.23
CA LEU A 11 -0.80 4.55 8.95
C LEU A 11 -1.05 5.34 10.23
N ASP A 12 -0.94 4.64 11.35
CA ASP A 12 -1.11 5.21 12.69
C ASP A 12 0.28 5.41 13.29
N TYR A 13 0.60 6.65 13.64
CA TYR A 13 1.95 7.00 14.10
C TYR A 13 2.18 6.63 15.58
N ASP A 14 1.11 6.40 16.34
CA ASP A 14 1.15 6.15 17.79
C ASP A 14 0.66 4.73 18.11
N ARG A 15 0.87 3.80 17.17
CA ARG A 15 0.28 2.46 17.22
C ARG A 15 0.98 1.61 18.27
N SER A 16 0.21 0.99 19.17
CA SER A 16 0.78 0.11 20.20
C SER A 16 1.34 -1.18 19.60
N ALA A 17 2.50 -1.62 20.10
CA ALA A 17 3.29 -2.79 19.67
C ALA A 17 2.58 -4.18 19.71
N THR A 18 1.27 -4.24 19.93
CA THR A 18 0.50 -5.49 20.03
C THR A 18 0.00 -6.03 18.69
N GLU A 19 -0.03 -5.21 17.63
CA GLU A 19 -0.46 -5.62 16.28
C GLU A 19 0.69 -6.03 15.36
N PHE A 20 1.93 -5.71 15.72
CA PHE A 20 3.12 -5.90 14.88
C PHE A 20 4.33 -6.32 15.71
N THR A 21 5.15 -7.21 15.17
CA THR A 21 6.46 -7.56 15.73
C THR A 21 7.54 -6.96 14.83
N GLY A 22 8.22 -5.89 15.26
CA GLY A 22 9.32 -5.25 14.50
C GLY A 22 9.51 -3.77 14.83
N ASP A 23 10.58 -3.16 14.29
CA ASP A 23 11.01 -1.79 14.63
C ASP A 23 10.41 -0.68 13.73
N ASP A 24 9.81 -1.03 12.59
CA ASP A 24 9.31 -0.07 11.57
C ASP A 24 7.76 0.04 11.55
N VAL A 25 7.07 -0.33 12.62
CA VAL A 25 5.60 -0.43 12.66
C VAL A 25 4.91 0.86 12.21
N ASP A 26 5.43 2.00 12.65
CA ASP A 26 4.86 3.34 12.40
C ASP A 26 5.03 3.80 10.95
N ARG A 27 5.69 3.00 10.11
CA ARG A 27 5.89 3.27 8.69
C ARG A 27 4.98 2.45 7.79
N PHE A 28 4.19 1.53 8.35
CA PHE A 28 3.25 0.71 7.61
C PHE A 28 1.82 1.09 7.90
N THR A 29 0.96 0.97 6.89
CA THR A 29 -0.47 0.99 7.13
C THR A 29 -0.97 -0.34 7.73
N ASP A 30 -2.21 -0.32 8.20
CA ASP A 30 -3.04 -1.51 8.40
C ASP A 30 -3.00 -2.42 7.17
N LEU A 31 -3.22 -3.73 7.43
CA LEU A 31 -3.49 -4.67 6.35
C LEU A 31 -4.83 -4.34 5.70
N VAL A 32 -4.82 -4.14 4.39
CA VAL A 32 -6.00 -3.92 3.58
C VAL A 32 -6.30 -5.15 2.75
N ASP A 33 -7.54 -5.62 2.84
CA ASP A 33 -8.12 -6.58 1.91
C ASP A 33 -8.84 -5.84 0.76
N LEU A 34 -8.33 -6.01 -0.47
CA LEU A 34 -8.95 -5.44 -1.65
C LEU A 34 -10.28 -6.13 -2.03
N GLY A 35 -10.52 -7.34 -1.53
CA GLY A 35 -11.72 -8.16 -1.77
C GLY A 35 -11.60 -9.15 -2.93
N ASP A 36 -10.62 -8.97 -3.82
CA ASP A 36 -10.33 -9.86 -4.95
C ASP A 36 -8.83 -9.79 -5.30
N ASN A 37 -8.37 -10.69 -6.18
CA ASN A 37 -7.01 -10.67 -6.72
C ASN A 37 -6.93 -9.66 -7.87
N TYR A 38 -6.08 -8.65 -7.70
CA TYR A 38 -5.91 -7.58 -8.69
C TYR A 38 -4.51 -7.55 -9.27
N GLU A 39 -4.43 -7.16 -10.54
CA GLU A 39 -3.17 -6.99 -11.24
C GLU A 39 -2.50 -5.66 -10.87
N TYR A 40 -3.28 -4.61 -10.64
CA TYR A 40 -2.81 -3.27 -10.31
C TYR A 40 -3.55 -2.70 -9.11
N ILE A 41 -2.92 -1.73 -8.45
CA ILE A 41 -3.56 -0.84 -7.47
C ILE A 41 -3.31 0.61 -7.84
N THR A 42 -4.29 1.45 -7.60
CA THR A 42 -4.12 2.91 -7.53
C THR A 42 -4.16 3.34 -6.07
N VAL A 43 -3.19 4.16 -5.66
CA VAL A 43 -3.04 4.72 -4.32
C VAL A 43 -3.17 6.23 -4.43
N PHE A 44 -4.17 6.79 -3.76
CA PHE A 44 -4.28 8.22 -3.52
C PHE A 44 -3.67 8.55 -2.16
N ILE A 45 -2.67 9.44 -2.17
CA ILE A 45 -1.90 9.91 -1.03
C ILE A 45 -2.28 11.38 -0.82
N PRO A 46 -3.14 11.74 0.16
CA PRO A 46 -3.63 13.10 0.32
C PRO A 46 -2.53 14.11 0.72
N ALA A 47 -1.75 13.77 1.74
CA ALA A 47 -0.60 14.54 2.22
C ALA A 47 0.19 13.69 3.21
N LEU A 48 1.51 13.82 3.23
CA LEU A 48 2.39 13.23 4.24
C LEU A 48 2.92 14.32 5.20
N SER A 49 3.30 13.93 6.42
CA SER A 49 4.00 14.82 7.37
C SER A 49 5.42 15.09 6.90
N ALA A 50 6.04 14.08 6.31
CA ALA A 50 7.40 14.10 5.82
C ALA A 50 7.42 13.42 4.45
N SER A 51 8.18 13.99 3.52
CA SER A 51 8.40 13.39 2.21
C SER A 51 9.15 12.08 2.37
N GLY A 52 8.67 11.01 1.72
CA GLY A 52 9.28 9.69 1.76
C GLY A 52 8.93 8.88 0.53
N THR A 53 9.60 7.75 0.35
CA THR A 53 9.24 6.78 -0.68
C THR A 53 8.02 6.00 -0.24
N VAL A 54 7.01 5.89 -1.11
CA VAL A 54 5.82 5.08 -0.86
C VAL A 54 5.89 3.81 -1.69
N ALA A 55 5.70 2.66 -1.04
CA ALA A 55 5.75 1.35 -1.70
C ALA A 55 4.65 0.42 -1.16
N PRO A 56 3.92 -0.31 -2.02
CA PRO A 56 3.00 -1.34 -1.58
C PRO A 56 3.73 -2.63 -1.22
N TRP A 57 3.29 -3.25 -0.14
CA TRP A 57 3.72 -4.56 0.32
C TRP A 57 2.55 -5.51 0.20
N VAL A 58 2.64 -6.44 -0.75
CA VAL A 58 1.50 -7.23 -1.22
C VAL A 58 1.62 -8.68 -0.82
N GLN A 59 0.48 -9.33 -0.61
CA GLN A 59 0.40 -10.75 -0.28
C GLN A 59 -0.87 -11.36 -0.92
N ARG A 60 -0.78 -12.65 -1.30
CA ARG A 60 -1.91 -13.37 -1.92
C ARG A 60 -2.91 -13.88 -0.89
N ASP A 61 -2.44 -14.28 0.29
CA ASP A 61 -3.28 -14.75 1.39
C ASP A 61 -3.27 -13.81 2.61
N GLY A 62 -4.29 -13.90 3.44
CA GLY A 62 -4.40 -13.14 4.69
C GLY A 62 -3.68 -13.81 5.87
N LEU A 63 -2.96 -14.91 5.64
CA LEU A 63 -2.36 -15.74 6.70
C LEU A 63 -1.16 -15.04 7.35
N ILE A 64 -0.49 -14.13 6.63
CA ILE A 64 0.57 -13.28 7.17
C ILE A 64 -0.04 -12.09 7.91
N ALA A 65 -0.41 -12.34 9.17
CA ALA A 65 -0.80 -11.30 10.13
C ALA A 65 0.42 -10.59 10.77
N THR A 66 1.59 -11.22 10.76
CA THR A 66 2.81 -10.73 11.43
C THR A 66 3.85 -10.20 10.44
N VAL A 67 4.35 -9.00 10.68
CA VAL A 67 5.58 -8.45 10.04
C VAL A 67 6.79 -9.25 10.54
N PRO A 68 7.79 -9.57 9.70
CA PRO A 68 7.98 -9.13 8.32
C PRO A 68 7.09 -9.90 7.32
N VAL A 69 6.49 -9.16 6.38
CA VAL A 69 5.81 -9.75 5.23
C VAL A 69 6.85 -10.43 4.36
N VAL A 70 7.15 -11.69 4.65
CA VAL A 70 7.91 -12.57 3.77
C VAL A 70 6.94 -12.99 2.68
N VAL A 71 6.77 -12.18 1.65
CA VAL A 71 7.22 -12.51 0.29
C VAL A 71 7.14 -11.23 -0.53
N HIS A 72 8.30 -10.64 -0.81
CA HIS A 72 8.49 -9.86 -2.02
C HIS A 72 8.31 -10.86 -3.17
N ILE A 73 7.07 -11.12 -3.63
CA ILE A 73 6.87 -11.88 -4.88
C ILE A 73 7.24 -10.89 -5.97
N LEU A 74 8.54 -10.66 -6.13
CA LEU A 74 9.13 -10.32 -7.42
C LEU A 74 9.00 -11.59 -8.25
N ASP A 75 7.77 -11.88 -8.67
CA ASP A 75 7.58 -12.69 -9.86
C ASP A 75 8.34 -11.95 -10.97
N ASP A 76 9.10 -12.66 -11.79
CA ASP A 76 9.74 -12.04 -12.96
C ASP A 76 8.69 -11.40 -13.90
N ASP A 77 7.41 -11.81 -13.77
CA ASP A 77 6.27 -11.17 -14.42
C ASP A 77 5.67 -9.97 -13.65
N ALA A 78 6.05 -9.73 -12.39
CA ALA A 78 5.78 -8.50 -11.64
C ALA A 78 6.84 -7.44 -11.99
N THR A 79 6.82 -7.01 -13.26
CA THR A 79 7.69 -5.95 -13.78
C THR A 79 7.60 -4.68 -12.93
N GLY A 80 8.61 -4.46 -12.09
CA GLY A 80 8.92 -3.19 -11.45
C GLY A 80 8.69 -3.14 -9.95
N SER A 81 9.77 -3.14 -9.17
CA SER A 81 9.83 -2.38 -7.91
C SER A 81 9.60 -0.91 -8.24
N PHE A 82 8.35 -0.47 -8.31
CA PHE A 82 8.04 0.96 -8.37
C PHE A 82 8.21 1.53 -6.97
N ALA A 83 9.46 1.79 -6.56
CA ALA A 83 9.72 2.80 -5.55
C ALA A 83 9.34 4.14 -6.17
N HIS A 84 8.07 4.54 -6.11
CA HIS A 84 7.72 5.90 -6.49
C HIS A 84 8.08 6.81 -5.32
N ALA A 85 9.25 7.43 -5.43
CA ALA A 85 9.64 8.56 -4.59
C ALA A 85 8.55 9.62 -4.75
N THR A 86 7.62 9.69 -3.81
CA THR A 86 6.49 10.59 -3.85
C THR A 86 6.67 11.57 -2.70
N SER A 87 7.36 12.67 -2.99
CA SER A 87 7.40 13.79 -2.04
C SER A 87 6.00 14.40 -1.97
N SER A 88 5.48 14.56 -0.75
CA SER A 88 4.16 15.11 -0.50
C SER A 88 4.17 15.80 0.87
N GLY A 89 5.07 16.77 1.05
CA GLY A 89 5.06 17.65 2.22
C GLY A 89 3.90 18.67 2.22
N ALA A 90 3.18 18.85 1.10
CA ALA A 90 2.08 19.81 0.99
C ALA A 90 1.03 19.53 -0.12
N GLY A 91 1.03 18.37 -0.80
CA GLY A 91 0.14 18.14 -1.94
C GLY A 91 -0.23 16.67 -2.16
N SER A 92 -1.43 16.44 -2.71
CA SER A 92 -1.92 15.09 -2.97
C SER A 92 -1.25 14.46 -4.18
N VAL A 93 -0.96 13.16 -4.09
CA VAL A 93 -0.35 12.38 -5.17
C VAL A 93 -1.20 11.16 -5.46
N VAL A 94 -1.28 10.78 -6.74
CA VAL A 94 -1.93 9.54 -7.18
C VAL A 94 -0.90 8.70 -7.92
N VAL A 95 -0.72 7.46 -7.47
CA VAL A 95 0.21 6.51 -8.08
C VAL A 95 -0.47 5.19 -8.35
N THR A 96 -0.11 4.55 -9.45
CA THR A 96 -0.52 3.20 -9.78
C THR A 96 0.68 2.25 -9.70
N PHE A 97 0.49 1.10 -9.05
CA PHE A 97 1.48 0.03 -8.91
C PHE A 97 0.95 -1.26 -9.53
N LYS A 98 1.82 -2.06 -10.15
CA LYS A 98 1.51 -3.45 -10.54
C LYS A 98 1.75 -4.35 -9.33
N ILE A 99 0.79 -5.21 -9.00
CA ILE A 99 0.80 -6.07 -7.81
C ILE A 99 0.59 -7.57 -8.12
N GLY A 100 0.50 -7.95 -9.39
CA GLY A 100 0.69 -9.35 -9.81
C GLY A 100 -0.39 -10.36 -9.38
N GLY A 101 -1.64 -9.91 -9.20
CA GLY A 101 -2.73 -10.78 -8.76
C GLY A 101 -2.76 -10.97 -7.25
N CYS A 102 -2.33 -9.98 -6.48
CA CYS A 102 -2.44 -9.99 -5.02
C CYS A 102 -3.77 -9.38 -4.56
N ARG A 103 -4.19 -9.75 -3.36
CA ARG A 103 -5.46 -9.31 -2.74
C ARG A 103 -5.24 -8.45 -1.51
N TYR A 104 -4.24 -8.80 -0.72
CA TYR A 104 -3.98 -8.17 0.56
C TYR A 104 -2.73 -7.31 0.45
N LEU A 105 -2.71 -6.14 1.07
CA LEU A 105 -1.52 -5.28 1.07
C LEU A 105 -1.44 -4.30 2.23
N ARG A 106 -0.23 -3.78 2.45
CA ARG A 106 0.07 -2.62 3.29
C ARG A 106 0.79 -1.57 2.45
N ILE A 107 0.69 -0.31 2.83
CA ILE A 107 1.50 0.76 2.24
C ILE A 107 2.61 1.10 3.22
N TYR A 108 3.84 1.08 2.72
CA TYR A 108 5.03 1.51 3.43
C TYR A 108 5.40 2.94 3.04
N VAL A 109 5.80 3.74 4.03
CA VAL A 109 6.34 5.09 3.84
C VAL A 109 7.74 5.15 4.44
N ALA A 110 8.75 5.37 3.60
CA ALA A 110 10.15 5.50 4.03
C ALA A 110 10.46 6.88 4.65
N ALA A 111 9.60 7.34 5.56
CA ALA A 111 9.77 8.56 6.34
C ALA A 111 8.86 8.52 7.56
N ASP A 112 9.37 8.96 8.72
CA ASP A 112 8.60 9.02 9.96
C ASP A 112 7.48 10.07 9.84
N GLN A 113 6.26 9.66 10.16
CA GLN A 113 5.11 10.53 10.13
C GLN A 113 4.86 11.11 11.52
N THR A 114 4.39 12.36 11.58
CA THR A 114 4.08 13.06 12.84
C THR A 114 2.58 13.13 13.12
N ALA A 115 1.77 12.47 12.29
CA ALA A 115 0.32 12.39 12.39
C ALA A 115 -0.18 11.19 11.58
N ASN A 116 -1.38 10.70 11.90
CA ASN A 116 -1.99 9.58 11.19
C ASN A 116 -2.20 9.93 9.72
N ARG A 117 -1.91 8.97 8.84
CA ARG A 117 -2.01 9.13 7.39
C ARG A 117 -3.03 8.17 6.81
N LEU A 118 -3.90 8.74 5.98
CA LEU A 118 -4.98 8.03 5.31
C LEU A 118 -4.61 7.87 3.84
N PHE A 119 -4.64 6.63 3.36
CA PHE A 119 -4.42 6.28 1.97
C PHE A 119 -5.70 5.69 1.42
N TYR A 120 -6.04 6.03 0.18
CA TYR A 120 -7.16 5.41 -0.51
C TYR A 120 -6.62 4.51 -1.60
N LEU A 121 -7.08 3.27 -1.60
CA LEU A 121 -6.58 2.19 -2.46
C LEU A 121 -7.70 1.67 -3.35
N ARG A 122 -7.40 1.42 -4.61
CA ARG A 122 -8.35 0.77 -5.52
C ARG A 122 -7.62 -0.26 -6.37
N GLY A 123 -8.01 -1.52 -6.23
CA GLY A 123 -7.55 -2.60 -7.10
C GLY A 123 -8.24 -2.55 -8.46
N PHE A 124 -7.51 -2.89 -9.53
CA PHE A 124 -8.09 -3.08 -10.85
C PHE A 124 -7.27 -4.06 -11.69
N ASN A 125 -7.91 -4.65 -12.70
CA ASN A 125 -7.28 -5.52 -13.70
C ASN A 125 -7.22 -4.79 -15.03
N ARG A 126 -6.27 -5.15 -15.90
CA ARG A 126 -6.26 -4.65 -17.28
C ARG A 126 -7.61 -4.96 -17.95
N VAL A 127 -8.17 -3.98 -18.64
CA VAL A 127 -9.31 -4.23 -19.52
C VAL A 127 -8.75 -4.95 -20.74
N ALA A 128 -9.12 -6.21 -20.92
CA ALA A 128 -8.84 -6.91 -22.18
C ALA A 128 -9.69 -6.25 -23.27
N TYR A 129 -9.08 -5.42 -24.11
CA TYR A 129 -9.70 -5.02 -25.35
C TYR A 129 -9.65 -6.22 -26.28
N GLY A 130 -10.80 -6.90 -26.44
CA GLY A 130 -10.93 -8.02 -27.35
C GLY A 130 -10.58 -7.59 -28.78
N THR A 131 -9.61 -8.27 -29.38
CA THR A 131 -9.44 -8.37 -30.84
C THR A 131 -10.40 -9.38 -31.41
#